data_AF-A0A2U3LLU0-F1
#
_entry.id   AF-A0A2U3LLU0-F1
#
_cell.length_a   1.000
_cell.length_b   1.000
_cell.length_c   1.000
_cell.angle_alpha   90.00
_cell.angle_beta   90.00
_cell.angle_gamma   90.00
#
_symmetry.space_group_name_H-M   'P 1'
#
loop_
_entity.id
_entity.type
_entity.pdbx_description
1 polymer ?
#
loop_
_entity_poly.entity_id
_entity_poly.type
_entity_poly.pdbx_seq_one_letter_code
_entity_poly.pdbx_strand_id
1 'polypeptide(L)'
;MVKKKLVEALISDGANLLRELDRRNFPVEAMFWVLLPEQDYWRLVIGSPIVREQGGLAAYGLLGEYLREIEFAGITFGDISLFDPESPEFRALFSLASASSRLAAGVAWIEFEEAVVYRWTGAAISGKLTCDVSLSELIEIERKSRNLSHPALLVSLEKRIITLRFHPQHGKLGGIEAVKLYFPSALRQGRPDCQINWL
;
A
#
# COMPACT_ATOMS: atom_id res chain seq x y z
N MET A 1 17.47 15.84 -13.43
CA MET A 1 17.18 16.99 -12.53
C MET A 1 17.08 16.44 -11.12
N VAL A 2 17.86 16.95 -10.15
CA VAL A 2 17.86 16.44 -8.77
C VAL A 2 16.73 17.12 -8.00
N LYS A 3 15.82 16.34 -7.40
CA LYS A 3 14.68 16.85 -6.62
C LYS A 3 15.10 17.16 -5.20
N LYS A 4 15.55 18.41 -4.98
CA LYS A 4 16.03 18.89 -3.68
C LYS A 4 14.90 19.20 -2.68
N LYS A 5 13.68 19.47 -3.16
CA LYS A 5 12.50 19.71 -2.32
C LYS A 5 11.34 18.83 -2.77
N LEU A 6 10.64 18.24 -1.81
CA LEU A 6 9.40 17.53 -2.06
C LEU A 6 8.27 18.57 -2.17
N VAL A 7 7.90 18.89 -3.41
CA VAL A 7 6.83 19.86 -3.69
C VAL A 7 5.45 19.19 -3.69
N GLU A 8 4.40 19.98 -3.47
CA GLU A 8 3.01 19.49 -3.38
C GLU A 8 2.57 18.67 -4.61
N ALA A 9 3.05 19.02 -5.81
CA ALA A 9 2.80 18.25 -7.02
C ALA A 9 3.32 16.80 -6.91
N LEU A 10 4.53 16.59 -6.37
CA LEU A 10 5.09 15.26 -6.15
C LEU A 10 4.35 14.50 -5.04
N ILE A 11 3.91 15.22 -4.01
CA ILE A 11 3.10 14.65 -2.94
C ILE A 11 1.78 14.14 -3.51
N SER A 12 1.11 14.96 -4.31
CA SER A 12 -0.16 14.65 -4.99
C SER A 12 -0.01 13.52 -5.99
N ASP A 13 1.07 13.53 -6.79
CA ASP A 13 1.40 12.45 -7.72
C ASP A 13 1.61 11.12 -7.00
N GLY A 14 2.27 11.12 -5.83
CA GLY A 14 2.42 9.89 -5.04
C GLY A 14 1.07 9.40 -4.51
N ALA A 15 0.18 10.29 -4.05
CA ALA A 15 -1.16 9.88 -3.65
C ALA A 15 -2.00 9.34 -4.83
N ASN A 16 -1.84 9.93 -6.03
CA ASN A 16 -2.44 9.42 -7.27
C ASN A 16 -1.88 8.04 -7.62
N LEU A 17 -0.55 7.86 -7.56
CA LEU A 17 0.10 6.59 -7.83
C LEU A 17 -0.42 5.49 -6.90
N LEU A 18 -0.53 5.74 -5.59
CA LEU A 18 -1.07 4.74 -4.67
C LEU A 18 -2.50 4.34 -5.05
N ARG A 19 -3.35 5.31 -5.43
CA ARG A 19 -4.72 5.04 -5.87
C ARG A 19 -4.76 4.19 -7.14
N GLU A 20 -3.88 4.45 -8.10
CA GLU A 20 -3.81 3.66 -9.33
C GLU A 20 -3.26 2.25 -9.10
N LEU A 21 -2.25 2.10 -8.24
CA LEU A 21 -1.75 0.79 -7.81
C LEU A 21 -2.85 -0.03 -7.14
N ASP A 22 -3.63 0.62 -6.27
CA ASP A 22 -4.81 0.01 -5.64
C ASP A 22 -5.90 -0.40 -6.63
N ARG A 23 -6.16 0.41 -7.66
CA ARG A 23 -7.15 0.08 -8.69
C ARG A 23 -6.75 -1.14 -9.48
N ARG A 24 -5.44 -1.33 -9.68
CA ARG A 24 -4.82 -2.44 -10.41
C ARG A 24 -4.52 -3.65 -9.53
N ASN A 25 -4.90 -3.62 -8.25
CA ASN A 25 -4.58 -4.64 -7.25
C ASN A 25 -3.07 -4.93 -7.12
N PHE A 26 -2.23 -3.93 -7.36
CA PHE A 26 -0.80 -4.05 -7.08
C PHE A 26 -0.59 -4.01 -5.56
N PRO A 27 0.01 -5.06 -4.94
CA PRO A 27 0.09 -5.14 -3.48
C PRO A 27 1.12 -4.14 -2.97
N VAL A 28 0.69 -3.13 -2.22
CA VAL A 28 1.57 -2.14 -1.58
C VAL A 28 1.43 -2.25 -0.07
N GLU A 29 2.45 -2.74 0.63
CA GLU A 29 2.50 -2.81 2.10
C GLU A 29 2.86 -1.47 2.73
N ALA A 30 3.78 -0.75 2.11
CA ALA A 30 4.05 0.63 2.47
C ALA A 30 4.45 1.45 1.25
N MET A 31 4.18 2.74 1.32
CA MET A 31 4.68 3.69 0.34
C MET A 31 4.94 5.03 1.00
N PHE A 32 6.14 5.56 0.83
CA PHE A 32 6.57 6.79 1.49
C PHE A 32 7.72 7.47 0.75
N TRP A 33 7.79 8.80 0.87
CA TRP A 33 8.96 9.57 0.47
C TRP A 33 10.01 9.56 1.59
N VAL A 34 11.27 9.39 1.23
CA VAL A 34 12.42 9.53 2.14
C VAL A 34 13.49 10.39 1.49
N LEU A 35 14.08 11.30 2.27
CA LEU A 35 15.24 12.07 1.84
C LEU A 35 16.48 11.21 2.01
N LEU A 36 17.23 11.00 0.94
CA LEU A 36 18.55 10.35 0.99
C LEU A 36 19.60 11.44 1.23
N PRO A 37 20.18 11.57 2.45
CA PRO A 37 21.01 12.73 2.81
C PRO A 37 22.27 12.84 1.96
N GLU A 38 22.85 11.69 1.59
CA GLU A 38 24.06 11.62 0.76
C GLU A 38 23.86 12.17 -0.66
N GLN A 39 22.61 12.15 -1.16
CA GLN A 39 22.27 12.51 -2.53
C GLN A 39 21.49 13.83 -2.63
N ASP A 40 21.10 14.43 -1.49
CA ASP A 40 20.20 15.60 -1.43
C ASP A 40 18.96 15.38 -2.32
N TYR A 41 18.40 14.17 -2.24
CA TYR A 41 17.42 13.66 -3.19
C TYR A 41 16.30 12.89 -2.50
N TRP A 42 15.06 13.27 -2.84
CA TRP A 42 13.86 12.56 -2.41
C TRP A 42 13.61 11.31 -3.24
N ARG A 43 13.45 10.18 -2.56
CA ARG A 43 13.12 8.88 -3.13
C ARG A 43 11.73 8.44 -2.71
N LEU A 44 10.90 8.00 -3.65
CA LEU A 44 9.64 7.33 -3.35
C LEU A 44 9.91 5.85 -3.15
N VAL A 45 9.78 5.37 -1.92
CA VAL A 45 9.97 3.97 -1.57
C VAL A 45 8.63 3.27 -1.58
N ILE A 46 8.56 2.11 -2.24
CA ILE A 46 7.41 1.22 -2.27
C ILE A 46 7.85 -0.13 -1.69
N GLY A 47 7.22 -0.56 -0.60
CA GLY A 47 7.34 -1.92 -0.09
C GLY A 47 6.24 -2.79 -0.68
N SER A 48 6.60 -3.83 -1.42
CA SER A 48 5.66 -4.75 -2.05
C SER A 48 6.11 -6.22 -1.96
N PRO A 49 5.25 -7.14 -1.50
CA PRO A 49 5.59 -8.56 -1.40
C PRO A 49 5.88 -9.20 -2.76
N ILE A 50 5.44 -8.56 -3.86
CA ILE A 50 5.70 -9.03 -5.23
C ILE A 50 7.20 -9.13 -5.53
N VAL A 51 8.04 -8.33 -4.86
CA VAL A 51 9.51 -8.38 -5.02
C VAL A 51 10.05 -9.72 -4.55
N ARG A 52 9.54 -10.25 -3.44
CA ARG A 52 9.90 -11.57 -2.92
C ARG A 52 9.30 -12.70 -3.76
N GLU A 53 8.04 -12.53 -4.18
CA GLU A 53 7.29 -13.56 -4.90
C GLU A 53 7.77 -13.77 -6.34
N GLN A 54 8.10 -12.68 -7.04
CA GLN A 54 8.40 -12.69 -8.48
C GLN A 54 9.83 -12.24 -8.81
N GLY A 55 10.55 -11.69 -7.82
CA GLY A 55 11.87 -11.10 -8.01
C GLY A 55 11.80 -9.62 -8.40
N GLY A 56 12.86 -8.87 -8.04
CA GLY A 56 12.92 -7.42 -8.25
C GLY A 56 12.74 -6.99 -9.71
N LEU A 57 13.37 -7.67 -10.67
CA LEU A 57 13.29 -7.30 -12.09
C LEU A 57 11.85 -7.41 -12.63
N ALA A 58 11.15 -8.49 -12.31
CA ALA A 58 9.76 -8.70 -12.74
C ALA A 58 8.82 -7.68 -12.06
N ALA A 59 9.03 -7.44 -10.76
CA ALA A 59 8.27 -6.46 -9.99
C ALA A 59 8.42 -5.03 -10.55
N TYR A 60 9.65 -4.63 -10.88
CA TYR A 60 9.94 -3.34 -11.53
C TYR A 60 9.37 -3.27 -12.96
N GLY A 61 9.40 -4.38 -13.71
CA GLY A 61 8.79 -4.46 -15.04
C GLY A 61 7.28 -4.18 -15.00
N LEU A 62 6.57 -4.85 -14.09
CA LEU A 62 5.13 -4.66 -13.88
C LEU A 62 4.81 -3.22 -13.44
N LEU A 63 5.58 -2.68 -12.51
CA LEU A 63 5.43 -1.29 -12.08
C LEU A 63 5.68 -0.32 -13.25
N GLY A 64 6.68 -0.58 -14.09
CA GLY A 64 7.00 0.22 -15.26
C GLY A 64 5.92 0.22 -16.34
N GLU A 65 5.19 -0.90 -16.51
CA GLU A 65 3.99 -0.93 -17.36
C GLU A 65 2.92 0.04 -16.85
N TYR A 66 2.67 0.04 -15.54
CA TYR A 66 1.66 0.91 -14.95
C TYR A 66 2.04 2.37 -14.99
N LEU A 67 3.32 2.69 -14.74
CA LEU A 67 3.82 4.06 -14.80
C LEU A 67 3.80 4.65 -16.23
N ARG A 68 3.87 3.83 -17.28
CA ARG A 68 3.76 4.31 -18.67
C ARG A 68 2.34 4.73 -19.06
N GLU A 69 1.34 4.16 -18.39
CA GLU A 69 -0.08 4.43 -18.66
C GLU A 69 -0.62 5.60 -17.83
N ILE A 70 0.16 6.10 -16.86
CA ILE A 70 -0.24 7.19 -15.98
C ILE A 70 0.66 8.39 -16.25
N GLU A 71 0.04 9.52 -16.57
CA GLU A 71 0.75 10.78 -16.72
C GLU A 71 0.95 11.42 -15.33
N PHE A 72 2.20 11.45 -14.87
CA PHE A 72 2.59 12.16 -13.63
C PHE A 72 3.22 13.50 -13.98
N ALA A 73 2.91 14.53 -13.19
CA ALA A 73 3.49 15.86 -13.36
C ALA A 73 4.98 15.89 -12.99
N GLY A 74 5.47 14.93 -12.20
CA GLY A 74 6.87 14.90 -11.82
C GLY A 74 7.46 13.57 -11.36
N ILE A 75 6.70 12.50 -11.09
CA ILE A 75 7.28 11.20 -10.68
C ILE A 75 7.74 10.42 -11.91
N THR A 76 9.01 10.05 -11.92
CA THR A 76 9.63 9.20 -12.94
C THR A 76 10.04 7.86 -12.33
N PHE A 77 10.30 6.87 -13.18
CA PHE A 77 10.80 5.56 -12.75
C PHE A 77 12.08 5.65 -11.91
N GLY A 78 12.97 6.60 -12.24
CA GLY A 78 14.21 6.84 -11.50
C GLY A 78 14.01 7.44 -10.11
N ASP A 79 12.81 7.88 -9.76
CA ASP A 79 12.45 8.36 -8.43
C ASP A 79 11.96 7.26 -7.49
N ILE A 80 11.67 6.08 -8.03
CA ILE A 80 11.01 5.01 -7.28
C ILE A 80 12.01 3.93 -6.90
N SER A 81 11.94 3.48 -5.66
CA SER A 81 12.62 2.27 -5.20
C SER A 81 11.61 1.26 -4.67
N LEU A 82 11.58 0.09 -5.31
CA LEU A 82 10.72 -1.03 -4.97
C LEU A 82 11.52 -2.08 -4.18
N PHE A 83 11.03 -2.46 -3.00
CA PHE A 83 11.67 -3.44 -2.11
C PHE A 83 10.70 -4.48 -1.59
N ASP A 84 11.24 -5.62 -1.15
CA ASP A 84 10.52 -6.55 -0.28
C ASP A 84 10.32 -5.89 1.10
N PRO A 85 9.07 -5.77 1.60
CA PRO A 85 8.77 -5.22 2.92
C PRO A 85 9.52 -5.89 4.08
N GLU A 86 9.98 -7.12 3.89
CA GLU A 86 10.72 -7.86 4.92
C GLU A 86 12.24 -7.64 4.85
N SER A 87 12.75 -6.99 3.80
CA SER A 87 14.18 -6.79 3.60
C SER A 87 14.80 -5.84 4.65
N PRO A 88 16.07 -6.06 5.05
CA PRO A 88 16.77 -5.15 5.96
C PRO A 88 16.84 -3.71 5.45
N GLU A 89 17.05 -3.52 4.15
CA GLU A 89 17.15 -2.21 3.49
C GLU A 89 15.84 -1.45 3.58
N PHE A 90 14.72 -2.12 3.28
CA PHE A 90 13.39 -1.54 3.42
C PHE A 90 13.13 -1.12 4.87
N ARG A 91 13.41 -2.00 5.84
CA ARG A 91 13.20 -1.70 7.27
C ARG A 91 14.03 -0.51 7.74
N ALA A 92 15.27 -0.38 7.28
CA ALA A 92 16.12 0.77 7.60
C ALA A 92 15.52 2.08 7.06
N LEU A 93 15.11 2.10 5.79
CA LEU A 93 14.48 3.27 5.17
C LEU A 93 13.14 3.61 5.83
N PHE A 94 12.34 2.60 6.15
CA PHE A 94 11.05 2.76 6.82
C PHE A 94 11.20 3.33 8.24
N SER A 95 12.24 2.90 8.98
CA SER A 95 12.56 3.46 10.29
C SER A 95 12.88 4.95 10.22
N LEU A 96 13.71 5.35 9.24
CA LEU A 96 14.04 6.76 9.00
C LEU A 96 12.80 7.59 8.65
N ALA A 97 11.94 7.07 7.77
CA ALA A 97 10.71 7.74 7.38
C ALA A 97 9.75 7.87 8.58
N SER A 98 9.46 6.78 9.27
CA SER A 98 8.51 6.78 10.40
C SER A 98 8.93 7.69 11.56
N ALA A 99 10.23 7.81 11.84
CA ALA A 99 10.76 8.70 12.87
C ALA A 99 10.61 10.20 12.51
N SER A 100 10.53 10.52 11.22
CA SER A 100 10.52 11.90 10.69
C SER A 100 9.22 12.26 9.97
N SER A 101 8.20 11.39 10.00
CA SER A 101 7.07 11.49 9.08
C SER A 101 5.89 12.33 9.56
N ARG A 102 5.26 13.01 8.60
CA ARG A 102 3.84 13.37 8.62
C ARG A 102 3.05 12.46 7.69
N LEU A 103 1.82 12.15 8.08
CA LEU A 103 0.88 11.39 7.27
C LEU A 103 0.17 12.35 6.31
N ALA A 104 0.10 12.01 5.03
CA ALA A 104 -0.56 12.86 4.03
C ALA A 104 -2.08 12.88 4.25
N ALA A 105 -2.63 14.00 4.72
CA ALA A 105 -4.08 14.21 4.84
C ALA A 105 -4.46 15.65 4.45
N GLY A 106 -4.90 15.87 3.21
CA GLY A 106 -5.48 17.15 2.75
C GLY A 106 -4.51 18.34 2.75
N VAL A 107 -4.84 19.36 1.94
CA VAL A 107 -4.00 20.53 1.64
C VAL A 107 -3.91 21.52 2.81
N ALA A 108 -2.73 21.60 3.44
CA ALA A 108 -2.30 22.74 4.25
C ALA A 108 -0.78 22.96 4.07
N TRP A 109 -0.44 24.16 3.59
CA TRP A 109 0.90 24.57 3.15
C TRP A 109 1.87 24.77 4.32
N ILE A 110 2.92 23.95 4.39
CA ILE A 110 4.14 24.17 5.18
C ILE A 110 5.31 23.59 4.37
N GLU A 111 6.48 24.24 4.34
CA GLU A 111 7.69 23.65 3.74
C GLU A 111 7.98 22.28 4.38
N PHE A 112 7.94 21.21 3.58
CA PHE A 112 8.13 19.84 4.07
C PHE A 112 9.62 19.46 4.02
N GLU A 113 10.30 19.52 5.17
CA GLU A 113 11.58 18.82 5.40
C GLU A 113 11.38 17.40 5.96
N GLU A 114 10.13 16.96 6.07
CA GLU A 114 9.71 15.72 6.74
C GLU A 114 9.22 14.67 5.74
N ALA A 115 9.41 13.38 6.05
CA ALA A 115 9.00 12.27 5.20
C ALA A 115 7.46 12.22 5.04
N VAL A 116 6.99 11.94 3.82
CA VAL A 116 5.55 11.78 3.55
C VAL A 116 5.21 10.31 3.43
N VAL A 117 4.36 9.81 4.31
CA VAL A 117 3.90 8.42 4.30
C VAL A 117 2.48 8.33 3.72
N TYR A 118 2.32 7.58 2.63
CA TYR A 118 1.04 7.34 1.96
C TYR A 118 0.34 6.07 2.45
N ARG A 119 1.12 5.03 2.69
CA ARG A 119 0.63 3.75 3.19
C ARG A 119 1.66 3.12 4.09
N TRP A 120 1.17 2.42 5.09
CA TRP A 120 1.89 1.43 5.85
C TRP A 120 0.87 0.45 6.47
N THR A 121 1.09 -0.86 6.34
CA THR A 121 0.31 -1.83 7.12
C THR A 121 0.90 -1.96 8.52
N GLY A 122 0.27 -1.28 9.49
CA GLY A 122 0.65 -1.34 10.90
C GLY A 122 -0.16 -2.33 11.75
N ALA A 123 -1.25 -2.86 11.19
CA ALA A 123 -2.10 -3.83 11.84
C ALA A 123 -2.44 -4.98 10.89
N ALA A 124 -2.68 -6.15 11.48
CA ALA A 124 -3.14 -7.34 10.78
C ALA A 124 -4.20 -8.04 11.62
N ILE A 125 -5.18 -8.65 10.96
CA ILE A 125 -6.10 -9.59 11.58
C ILE A 125 -6.19 -10.85 10.73
N SER A 126 -6.17 -12.00 11.38
CA SER A 126 -6.30 -13.29 10.72
C SER A 126 -7.62 -13.95 11.07
N GLY A 127 -8.15 -14.73 10.14
CA GLY A 127 -9.35 -15.52 10.34
C GLY A 127 -9.30 -16.82 9.54
N LYS A 128 -10.07 -17.81 9.98
CA LYS A 128 -10.23 -19.07 9.28
C LYS A 128 -11.52 -19.05 8.47
N LEU A 129 -11.40 -19.31 7.17
CA LEU A 129 -12.52 -19.43 6.25
C LEU A 129 -13.18 -20.81 6.37
N THR A 130 -14.51 -20.85 6.30
CA THR A 130 -15.29 -22.10 6.29
C THR A 130 -15.32 -22.76 4.91
N CYS A 131 -14.99 -22.01 3.86
CA CYS A 131 -15.02 -22.45 2.47
C CYS A 131 -13.60 -22.52 1.87
N ASP A 132 -13.49 -23.19 0.73
CA ASP A 132 -12.33 -23.05 -0.17
C ASP A 132 -12.58 -21.90 -1.15
N VAL A 133 -11.64 -20.97 -1.20
CA VAL A 133 -11.69 -19.77 -2.05
C VAL A 133 -10.25 -19.44 -2.49
N SER A 134 -10.10 -18.88 -3.68
CA SER A 134 -8.79 -18.45 -4.17
C SER A 134 -8.42 -17.06 -3.64
N LEU A 135 -7.11 -16.76 -3.57
CA LEU A 135 -6.65 -15.42 -3.21
C LEU A 135 -7.18 -14.35 -4.17
N SER A 136 -7.15 -14.62 -5.48
CA SER A 136 -7.64 -13.70 -6.52
C SER A 136 -9.12 -13.36 -6.33
N GLU A 137 -9.92 -14.33 -5.91
CA GLU A 137 -11.34 -14.12 -5.63
C GLU A 137 -11.56 -13.27 -4.37
N LEU A 138 -10.79 -13.48 -3.31
CA LEU A 138 -10.86 -12.63 -2.11
C LEU A 138 -10.46 -11.18 -2.39
N ILE A 139 -9.42 -10.97 -3.21
CA ILE A 139 -9.00 -9.64 -3.67
C ILE A 139 -10.13 -8.98 -4.46
N GLU A 140 -10.79 -9.72 -5.34
CA GLU A 140 -11.90 -9.20 -6.15
C GLU A 140 -13.13 -8.84 -5.30
N ILE A 141 -13.43 -9.62 -4.26
CA ILE A 141 -14.49 -9.33 -3.30
C ILE A 141 -14.19 -8.04 -2.53
N GLU A 142 -12.96 -7.89 -2.03
CA GLU A 142 -12.51 -6.68 -1.34
C GLU A 142 -12.66 -5.46 -2.26
N ARG A 143 -12.17 -5.59 -3.50
CA ARG A 143 -12.19 -4.51 -4.49
C ARG A 143 -13.61 -4.04 -4.82
N LYS A 144 -14.53 -4.97 -5.06
CA LYS A 144 -15.93 -4.65 -5.42
C LYS A 144 -16.72 -4.03 -4.27
N SER A 145 -16.40 -4.38 -3.04
CA SER A 145 -17.07 -3.87 -1.83
C SER A 145 -16.45 -2.58 -1.31
N ARG A 146 -15.27 -2.20 -1.81
CA ARG A 146 -14.52 -1.01 -1.40
C ARG A 146 -15.09 0.25 -2.03
N ASN A 147 -15.14 1.32 -1.23
CA ASN A 147 -15.29 2.67 -1.75
C ASN A 147 -13.91 3.18 -2.17
N LEU A 148 -13.76 3.59 -3.44
CA LEU A 148 -12.50 3.98 -4.09
C LEU A 148 -11.75 5.16 -3.43
N SER A 149 -12.38 5.85 -2.48
CA SER A 149 -11.73 6.88 -1.66
C SER A 149 -10.84 6.34 -0.53
N HIS A 150 -10.77 5.03 -0.32
CA HIS A 150 -10.03 4.42 0.80
C HIS A 150 -8.92 3.46 0.35
N PRO A 151 -7.81 3.35 1.10
CA PRO A 151 -6.76 2.38 0.85
C PRO A 151 -7.31 0.94 0.85
N ALA A 152 -6.82 0.11 -0.08
CA ALA A 152 -7.15 -1.32 -0.14
C ALA A 152 -6.67 -2.07 1.11
N LEU A 153 -7.45 -3.07 1.55
CA LEU A 153 -6.92 -4.08 2.46
C LEU A 153 -5.95 -4.96 1.68
N LEU A 154 -4.78 -5.24 2.26
CA LEU A 154 -3.93 -6.28 1.72
C LEU A 154 -4.41 -7.63 2.22
N VAL A 155 -4.73 -8.50 1.28
CA VAL A 155 -5.22 -9.85 1.56
C VAL A 155 -4.09 -10.83 1.28
N SER A 156 -3.79 -11.69 2.25
CA SER A 156 -3.02 -12.90 2.02
C SER A 156 -3.84 -14.12 2.44
N LEU A 157 -3.58 -15.25 1.79
CA LEU A 157 -4.28 -16.50 2.03
C LEU A 157 -3.28 -17.64 2.09
N GLU A 158 -3.24 -18.34 3.22
CA GLU A 158 -2.49 -19.57 3.40
C GLU A 158 -3.46 -20.70 3.79
N LYS A 159 -3.69 -21.64 2.87
CA LYS A 159 -4.74 -22.67 3.00
C LYS A 159 -6.12 -22.00 3.17
N ARG A 160 -6.70 -22.07 4.36
CA ARG A 160 -7.97 -21.40 4.73
C ARG A 160 -7.79 -20.28 5.73
N ILE A 161 -6.53 -19.90 6.03
CA ILE A 161 -6.23 -18.78 6.91
C ILE A 161 -6.05 -17.55 6.04
N ILE A 162 -7.00 -16.64 6.14
CA ILE A 162 -6.91 -15.33 5.52
C ILE A 162 -6.31 -14.36 6.52
N THR A 163 -5.38 -13.52 6.06
CA THR A 163 -4.85 -12.40 6.84
C THR A 163 -5.12 -11.11 6.09
N LEU A 164 -5.74 -10.16 6.79
CA LEU A 164 -6.05 -8.83 6.30
C LEU A 164 -5.10 -7.84 6.97
N ARG A 165 -4.26 -7.18 6.19
CA ARG A 165 -3.30 -6.18 6.66
C ARG A 165 -3.77 -4.78 6.24
N PHE A 166 -3.68 -3.82 7.15
CA PHE A 166 -4.23 -2.48 6.96
C PHE A 166 -3.52 -1.44 7.85
N HIS A 167 -3.77 -0.16 7.58
CA HIS A 167 -3.30 0.94 8.43
C HIS A 167 -4.33 1.23 9.53
N PRO A 168 -3.99 1.09 10.83
CA PRO A 168 -4.96 1.22 11.92
C PRO A 168 -5.55 2.63 12.06
N GLN A 169 -4.80 3.67 11.66
CA GLN A 169 -5.22 5.07 11.75
C GLN A 169 -5.84 5.63 10.46
N HIS A 170 -5.73 4.94 9.31
CA HIS A 170 -6.05 5.54 7.99
C HIS A 170 -6.66 4.55 6.97
N GLY A 171 -7.46 3.59 7.42
CA GLY A 171 -8.35 2.79 6.56
C GLY A 171 -9.83 3.15 6.78
N LYS A 172 -10.73 2.62 5.93
CA LYS A 172 -12.22 2.69 6.08
C LYS A 172 -12.70 2.31 7.50
N LEU A 173 -11.86 1.61 8.22
CA LEU A 173 -12.18 0.80 9.37
C LEU A 173 -11.23 1.26 10.47
N GLY A 174 -11.64 2.27 11.24
CA GLY A 174 -10.86 2.75 12.37
C GLY A 174 -10.57 1.59 13.32
N GLY A 175 -9.36 1.06 13.25
CA GLY A 175 -8.97 -0.14 13.98
C GLY A 175 -9.60 -1.46 13.49
N ILE A 176 -9.17 -2.52 14.17
CA ILE A 176 -9.48 -3.93 13.86
C ILE A 176 -11.00 -4.21 13.83
N GLU A 177 -11.77 -3.58 14.72
CA GLU A 177 -13.21 -3.89 14.87
C GLU A 177 -14.03 -3.54 13.63
N ALA A 178 -13.69 -2.44 12.96
CA ALA A 178 -14.39 -2.11 11.74
C ALA A 178 -14.00 -3.11 10.61
N VAL A 179 -12.75 -3.62 10.56
CA VAL A 179 -12.33 -4.71 9.65
C VAL A 179 -13.17 -5.96 9.87
N LYS A 180 -13.37 -6.33 11.14
CA LYS A 180 -14.22 -7.45 11.54
C LYS A 180 -15.68 -7.31 11.14
N LEU A 181 -16.20 -6.08 10.98
CA LEU A 181 -17.59 -5.84 10.57
C LEU A 181 -17.75 -5.82 9.04
N TYR A 182 -16.85 -5.12 8.36
CA TYR A 182 -16.95 -4.89 6.92
C TYR A 182 -16.60 -6.13 6.10
N PHE A 183 -15.45 -6.76 6.36
CA PHE A 183 -14.97 -7.84 5.49
C PHE A 183 -15.91 -9.05 5.45
N PRO A 184 -16.49 -9.53 6.58
CA PRO A 184 -17.45 -10.63 6.52
C PRO A 184 -18.75 -10.26 5.79
N SER A 185 -19.11 -8.98 5.77
CA SER A 185 -20.26 -8.50 5.01
C SER A 185 -19.96 -8.51 3.50
N ALA A 186 -18.77 -8.05 3.10
CA ALA A 186 -18.29 -8.17 1.72
C ALA A 186 -18.17 -9.65 1.27
N LEU A 187 -17.58 -10.49 2.12
CA LEU A 187 -17.42 -11.93 1.87
C LEU A 187 -18.78 -12.60 1.63
N ARG A 188 -19.78 -12.33 2.46
CA ARG A 188 -21.13 -12.90 2.28
C ARG A 188 -21.83 -12.40 1.02
N GLN A 189 -21.57 -11.17 0.58
CA GLN A 189 -22.12 -10.64 -0.67
C GLN A 189 -21.50 -11.32 -1.90
N GLY A 190 -20.20 -11.57 -1.89
CA GLY A 190 -19.49 -12.23 -3.00
C GLY A 190 -19.61 -13.76 -2.98
N ARG A 191 -19.64 -14.36 -1.78
CA ARG A 191 -19.66 -15.81 -1.51
C ARG A 191 -20.58 -16.11 -0.32
N PRO A 192 -21.90 -16.25 -0.55
CA PRO A 192 -22.89 -16.47 0.50
C PRO A 192 -22.67 -17.74 1.33
N ASP A 193 -22.01 -18.74 0.76
CA ASP A 193 -21.63 -20.02 1.38
C ASP A 193 -20.41 -19.89 2.32
N CYS A 194 -19.70 -18.76 2.28
CA CYS A 194 -18.45 -18.58 3.00
C CYS A 194 -18.61 -17.69 4.22
N GLN A 195 -18.00 -18.13 5.32
CA GLN A 195 -17.90 -17.39 6.57
C GLN A 195 -16.46 -17.35 7.03
N ILE A 196 -16.15 -16.36 7.86
CA ILE A 196 -14.84 -16.17 8.47
C ILE A 196 -14.97 -16.20 9.99
N ASN A 197 -14.16 -17.04 10.60
CA ASN A 197 -14.00 -17.13 12.06
C ASN A 197 -12.69 -16.45 12.44
N TRP A 198 -12.76 -15.27 13.03
CA TRP A 198 -11.58 -14.52 13.46
C TRP A 198 -10.78 -15.28 14.52
N LEU A 199 -9.46 -15.16 14.47
CA LEU A 199 -8.51 -15.76 15.42
C LEU A 199 -8.14 -14.77 16.54
#